data_AF-A0A0N4XJ99-F1
#
_entry.id   AF-A0A0N4XJ99-F1
#
_cell.length_a   1.000
_cell.length_b   1.000
_cell.length_c   1.000
_cell.angle_alpha   90.00
_cell.angle_beta   90.00
_cell.angle_gamma   90.00
#
_symmetry.space_group_name_H-M   'P 1'
#
loop_
_entity.id
_entity.type
_entity.pdbx_description
1 polymer ?
#
loop_
_entity_poly.entity_id
_entity_poly.type
_entity_poly.pdbx_seq_one_letter_code
_entity_poly.pdbx_strand_id
1 'polypeptide(L)'
;MAVEKLGASFNHISYPLKFTPRRMIVHPTATTLMMIETDHAAYTTVTLDRKRNDMADDIVRLANDMEEVELAKEIADYIFIIKLDFNRFSTFNYLGKWASVVRLLNVKTGEVLSLFELPQDEAAKW
;
A
#
# COMPACT_ATOMS: atom_id res chain seq x y z
N MET A 1 -27.99 -23.16 10.42
CA MET A 1 -26.72 -22.64 9.85
C MET A 1 -26.05 -23.81 9.16
N ALA A 2 -25.91 -23.75 7.83
CA ALA A 2 -25.30 -24.84 7.06
C ALA A 2 -23.77 -24.79 7.20
N VAL A 3 -23.11 -25.95 7.28
CA VAL A 3 -21.65 -26.05 7.33
C VAL A 3 -21.14 -26.16 5.89
N GLU A 4 -20.65 -25.06 5.33
CA GLU A 4 -20.36 -24.94 3.89
C GLU A 4 -19.00 -25.53 3.47
N LYS A 5 -18.13 -25.93 4.42
CA LYS A 5 -16.75 -26.39 4.16
C LYS A 5 -16.46 -27.79 4.71
N LEU A 6 -17.35 -28.75 4.46
CA LEU A 6 -17.22 -30.13 4.98
C LEU A 6 -16.05 -30.94 4.40
N GLY A 7 -15.47 -30.51 3.28
CA GLY A 7 -14.32 -31.17 2.64
C GLY A 7 -12.97 -30.50 2.86
N ALA A 8 -12.91 -29.35 3.56
CA ALA A 8 -11.67 -28.64 3.82
C ALA A 8 -11.10 -29.05 5.19
N SER A 9 -9.84 -29.50 5.20
CA SER A 9 -9.15 -29.90 6.43
C SER A 9 -8.69 -28.71 7.29
N PHE A 10 -8.47 -27.54 6.68
CA PHE A 10 -7.98 -26.34 7.36
C PHE A 10 -8.92 -25.16 7.17
N ASN A 11 -9.35 -24.59 8.30
CA ASN A 11 -9.98 -23.28 8.34
C ASN A 11 -8.88 -22.20 8.31
N HIS A 12 -9.11 -21.12 7.56
CA HIS A 12 -8.20 -19.99 7.51
C HIS A 12 -8.96 -18.67 7.68
N ILE A 13 -8.24 -17.68 8.18
CA ILE A 13 -8.64 -16.27 8.23
C ILE A 13 -7.50 -15.50 7.55
N SER A 14 -7.86 -14.52 6.72
CA SER A 14 -6.91 -13.74 5.94
C SER A 14 -6.88 -12.30 6.44
N TYR A 15 -5.67 -11.79 6.66
CA TYR A 15 -5.43 -10.37 6.97
C TYR A 15 -4.72 -9.73 5.79
N PRO A 16 -5.27 -8.65 5.20
CA PRO A 16 -4.65 -8.00 4.06
C PRO A 16 -3.34 -7.32 4.47
N LEU A 17 -2.33 -7.48 3.62
CA LEU A 17 -1.01 -6.87 3.78
C LEU A 17 -0.83 -5.74 2.76
N LYS A 18 0.23 -4.94 2.91
CA LYS A 18 0.52 -3.81 2.03
C LYS A 18 1.48 -4.20 0.92
N PHE A 19 2.52 -4.97 1.26
CA PHE A 19 3.51 -5.50 0.32
C PHE A 19 3.68 -7.02 0.52
N THR A 20 4.48 -7.67 -0.32
CA THR A 20 4.75 -9.12 -0.19
C THR A 20 5.54 -9.43 1.09
N PRO A 21 5.02 -10.26 2.02
CA PRO A 21 5.75 -10.65 3.23
C PRO A 21 6.97 -11.51 2.88
N ARG A 22 8.13 -11.22 3.48
CA ARG A 22 9.41 -11.94 3.23
C ARG A 22 9.87 -12.78 4.41
N ARG A 23 9.66 -12.30 5.63
CA ARG A 23 10.00 -13.02 6.87
C ARG A 23 9.11 -12.54 8.01
N MET A 24 8.85 -13.44 8.94
CA MET A 24 8.10 -13.15 10.16
C MET A 24 8.77 -13.80 11.37
N ILE A 25 8.66 -13.15 12.53
CA ILE A 25 9.12 -13.66 13.82
C ILE A 25 8.00 -13.50 14.85
N VAL A 26 7.83 -14.51 15.70
CA VAL A 26 6.86 -14.48 16.79
C VAL A 26 7.53 -13.85 18.01
N HIS A 27 6.88 -12.87 18.62
CA HIS A 27 7.40 -12.28 19.86
C HIS A 27 7.30 -13.32 20.99
N PRO A 28 8.38 -13.58 21.75
CA PRO A 28 8.41 -14.70 22.69
C PRO A 28 7.42 -14.57 23.84
N THR A 29 7.10 -13.34 24.26
CA THR A 29 6.25 -13.06 25.44
C THR A 29 4.94 -12.36 25.11
N ALA A 30 4.74 -11.91 23.86
CA ALA A 30 3.55 -11.16 23.46
C ALA A 30 2.85 -11.91 22.34
N THR A 31 1.53 -11.80 22.25
CA THR A 31 0.73 -12.41 21.17
C THR A 31 0.85 -11.60 19.86
N THR A 32 2.07 -11.30 19.47
CA THR A 32 2.39 -10.42 18.34
C THR A 32 3.36 -11.09 17.38
N LEU A 33 3.20 -10.74 16.11
CA LEU A 33 4.02 -11.18 14.99
C LEU A 33 4.66 -9.94 14.38
N MET A 34 5.99 -9.95 14.30
CA MET A 34 6.72 -8.94 13.54
C MET A 34 7.04 -9.50 12.17
N MET A 35 6.80 -8.73 11.11
CA MET A 35 7.09 -9.15 9.74
C MET A 35 7.68 -8.01 8.92
N ILE A 36 8.48 -8.40 7.94
CA ILE A 36 8.95 -7.51 6.88
C ILE A 36 8.18 -7.80 5.60
N GLU A 37 7.69 -6.75 4.95
CA GLU A 37 7.04 -6.81 3.65
C GLU A 37 7.84 -5.97 2.66
N THR A 38 8.16 -6.52 1.50
CA THR A 38 9.01 -5.87 0.49
C THR A 38 8.60 -6.27 -0.92
N ASP A 39 8.32 -5.24 -1.73
CA ASP A 39 8.00 -5.38 -3.15
C ASP A 39 9.03 -4.67 -4.04
N HIS A 40 9.36 -5.35 -5.13
CA HIS A 40 10.06 -4.76 -6.27
C HIS A 40 9.06 -4.03 -7.15
N ALA A 41 9.53 -2.99 -7.83
CA ALA A 41 8.76 -2.15 -8.71
C ALA A 41 7.59 -1.43 -8.02
N ALA A 42 7.76 -1.10 -6.75
CA ALA A 42 6.76 -0.44 -5.92
C ALA A 42 7.27 0.89 -5.35
N TYR A 43 6.33 1.80 -5.09
CA TYR A 43 6.59 3.05 -4.38
C TYR A 43 6.03 3.00 -2.96
N THR A 44 6.68 3.74 -2.07
CA THR A 44 6.13 4.04 -0.75
C THR A 44 4.95 4.98 -0.85
N THR A 45 4.09 5.02 0.18
CA THR A 45 2.93 5.93 0.21
C THR A 45 3.36 7.38 0.04
N VAL A 46 4.41 7.78 0.74
CA VAL A 46 5.00 9.12 0.66
C VAL A 46 5.41 9.47 -0.77
N THR A 47 6.04 8.53 -1.49
CA THR A 47 6.49 8.77 -2.87
C THR A 47 5.30 8.83 -3.84
N LEU A 48 4.28 7.99 -3.64
CA LEU A 48 3.04 8.04 -4.42
C LEU A 48 2.30 9.35 -4.22
N ASP A 49 2.15 9.80 -2.97
CA ASP A 49 1.50 11.06 -2.64
C ASP A 49 2.23 12.23 -3.28
N ARG A 50 3.57 12.24 -3.23
CA ARG A 50 4.37 13.28 -3.90
C ARG A 50 4.13 13.28 -5.40
N LYS A 51 4.22 12.12 -6.06
CA LYS A 51 3.99 12.01 -7.51
C LYS A 51 2.59 12.44 -7.92
N ARG A 52 1.60 12.13 -7.09
CA ARG A 52 0.21 12.53 -7.32
C ARG A 52 0.07 14.05 -7.26
N ASN A 53 0.71 14.70 -6.29
CA ASN A 53 0.72 16.15 -6.19
C ASN A 53 1.45 16.78 -7.37
N ASP A 54 2.62 16.25 -7.75
CA ASP A 54 3.38 16.71 -8.91
C ASP A 54 2.53 16.62 -10.20
N MET A 55 1.78 15.51 -10.37
CA MET A 55 0.88 15.32 -11.51
C MET A 55 -0.30 16.32 -11.52
N ALA A 56 -0.88 16.61 -10.36
CA ALA A 56 -1.96 17.59 -10.25
C ALA A 56 -1.48 19.00 -10.62
N ASP A 57 -0.29 19.39 -10.15
CA ASP A 57 0.33 20.68 -10.49
C ASP A 57 0.66 20.77 -11.98
N ASP A 58 1.18 19.70 -12.58
CA ASP A 58 1.53 19.66 -14.00
C ASP A 58 0.30 19.78 -14.90
N ILE A 59 -0.84 19.17 -14.53
CA ILE A 59 -2.11 19.30 -15.27
C ILE A 59 -2.55 20.76 -15.35
N VAL A 60 -2.47 21.49 -14.24
CA VAL A 60 -2.85 22.91 -14.20
C VAL A 60 -1.86 23.78 -14.99
N ARG A 61 -0.57 23.45 -14.96
CA ARG A 61 0.48 24.20 -15.68
C ARG A 61 0.44 24.04 -17.19
N LEU A 62 -0.04 22.89 -17.69
CA LEU A 62 -0.08 22.59 -19.11
C LEU A 62 -1.32 23.15 -19.82
N ALA A 63 -2.31 23.64 -19.08
CA ALA A 63 -3.48 24.30 -19.64
C ALA A 63 -3.11 25.66 -20.23
N ASN A 64 -3.53 25.93 -21.47
CA ASN A 64 -3.14 27.14 -22.20
C ASN A 64 -4.25 28.20 -22.17
N ASP A 65 -5.50 27.78 -22.34
CA ASP A 65 -6.66 28.69 -22.41
C ASP A 65 -7.41 28.78 -21.08
N MET A 66 -8.13 29.88 -20.84
CA MET A 66 -8.83 30.12 -19.57
C MET A 66 -9.86 29.04 -19.22
N GLU A 67 -10.57 28.50 -20.21
CA GLU A 67 -11.55 27.42 -20.03
C GLU A 67 -10.85 26.09 -19.68
N GLU A 68 -9.71 25.80 -20.30
CA GLU A 68 -8.89 24.63 -19.97
C GLU A 68 -8.32 24.72 -18.56
N VAL A 69 -7.92 25.91 -18.11
CA VAL A 69 -7.38 26.13 -16.77
C VAL A 69 -8.42 25.83 -15.69
N GLU A 70 -9.68 26.21 -15.91
CA GLU A 70 -10.77 25.94 -14.97
C GLU A 70 -11.07 24.44 -14.89
N LEU A 71 -11.16 23.76 -16.04
CA LEU A 71 -11.31 22.31 -16.10
C LEU A 71 -10.12 21.55 -15.47
N ALA A 72 -8.89 22.01 -15.72
CA ALA A 72 -7.67 21.41 -15.18
C ALA A 72 -7.64 21.48 -13.65
N LYS A 73 -8.14 22.57 -13.06
CA LYS A 73 -8.28 22.69 -11.60
C LYS A 73 -9.29 21.69 -11.05
N GLU A 74 -10.44 21.52 -11.68
CA GLU A 74 -11.43 20.52 -11.25
C GLU A 74 -10.85 19.09 -11.30
N ILE A 75 -10.08 18.77 -12.34
CA ILE A 75 -9.39 17.47 -12.47
C ILE A 75 -8.33 17.30 -11.38
N ALA A 76 -7.53 18.33 -11.11
CA ALA A 76 -6.51 18.30 -10.06
C ALA A 76 -7.13 18.05 -8.68
N ASP A 77 -8.23 18.75 -8.36
CA ASP A 77 -8.98 18.55 -7.12
C ASP A 77 -9.53 17.12 -7.00
N TYR A 78 -10.02 16.56 -8.10
CA TYR A 78 -10.49 15.19 -8.13
C TYR A 78 -9.37 14.17 -7.88
N ILE A 79 -8.18 14.39 -8.45
CA ILE A 79 -6.99 13.56 -8.23
C ILE A 79 -6.59 13.54 -6.74
N PHE A 80 -6.71 14.65 -6.02
CA PHE A 80 -6.41 14.70 -4.59
C PHE A 80 -7.37 13.81 -3.76
N ILE A 81 -8.65 13.79 -4.14
CA ILE A 81 -9.70 13.07 -3.43
C ILE A 81 -9.63 11.57 -3.69
N ILE A 82 -9.30 11.15 -4.92
CA ILE A 82 -9.21 9.72 -5.24
C ILE A 82 -8.02 9.11 -4.50
N LYS A 83 -8.34 8.27 -3.51
CA LYS A 83 -7.43 7.23 -3.03
C LYS A 83 -7.73 5.95 -3.79
N LEU A 84 -6.79 5.55 -4.65
CA LEU A 84 -6.92 4.32 -5.42
C LEU A 84 -6.82 3.10 -4.49
N ASP A 85 -7.72 2.13 -4.66
CA ASP A 85 -7.61 0.86 -3.96
C ASP A 85 -6.62 -0.05 -4.68
N PHE A 86 -5.40 -0.09 -4.15
CA PHE A 86 -4.30 -0.90 -4.70
C PHE A 86 -4.52 -2.42 -4.57
N ASN A 87 -5.50 -2.89 -3.80
CA ASN A 87 -5.88 -4.30 -3.83
C ASN A 87 -6.69 -4.66 -5.09
N ARG A 88 -7.35 -3.66 -5.69
CA ARG A 88 -8.23 -3.84 -6.85
C ARG A 88 -7.53 -3.45 -8.15
N PHE A 89 -6.66 -2.45 -8.11
CA PHE A 89 -5.93 -1.96 -9.26
C PHE A 89 -4.44 -2.22 -9.08
N SER A 90 -3.81 -2.83 -10.10
CA SER A 90 -2.38 -3.11 -10.07
C SER A 90 -1.56 -1.84 -9.87
N THR A 91 -0.48 -1.96 -9.10
CA THR A 91 0.56 -0.93 -9.11
C THR A 91 1.24 -0.90 -10.49
N PHE A 92 1.70 0.28 -10.90
CA PHE A 92 2.52 0.42 -12.11
C PHE A 92 3.90 -0.20 -11.87
N ASN A 93 4.50 -0.77 -12.91
CA ASN A 93 5.82 -1.38 -12.83
C ASN A 93 6.91 -0.31 -12.82
N TYR A 94 7.31 0.14 -11.63
CA TYR A 94 8.37 1.13 -11.46
C TYR A 94 9.75 0.46 -11.39
N LEU A 95 10.34 0.17 -12.55
CA LEU A 95 11.64 -0.51 -12.66
C LEU A 95 12.71 0.08 -11.72
N GLY A 96 13.39 -0.80 -10.99
CA GLY A 96 14.48 -0.43 -10.07
C GLY A 96 14.02 0.24 -8.77
N LYS A 97 12.71 0.33 -8.53
CA LYS A 97 12.16 0.90 -7.30
C LYS A 97 11.78 -0.17 -6.29
N TRP A 98 11.96 0.16 -5.01
CA TRP A 98 11.64 -0.74 -3.90
C TRP A 98 10.84 -0.01 -2.85
N ALA A 99 9.86 -0.71 -2.29
CA ALA A 99 9.11 -0.26 -1.13
C ALA A 99 9.05 -1.38 -0.10
N SER A 100 9.27 -1.01 1.16
CA SER A 100 9.23 -1.95 2.27
C SER A 100 8.51 -1.37 3.47
N VAL A 101 7.90 -2.25 4.26
CA VAL A 101 7.38 -1.94 5.58
C VAL A 101 7.79 -2.98 6.61
N VAL A 102 7.95 -2.55 7.85
CA VAL A 102 8.01 -3.41 9.04
C VAL A 102 6.67 -3.33 9.73
N ARG A 103 5.98 -4.46 9.87
CA ARG A 103 4.67 -4.55 10.53
C ARG A 103 4.77 -5.31 11.83
N LEU A 104 4.12 -4.80 12.87
CA LEU A 104 3.79 -5.51 14.09
C LEU A 104 2.27 -5.78 14.12
N LEU A 105 1.90 -7.05 14.15
CA LEU A 105 0.51 -7.53 14.07
C LEU A 105 0.15 -8.29 15.34
N ASN A 106 -1.05 -8.10 15.90
CA ASN A 106 -1.62 -9.00 16.89
C ASN A 106 -2.18 -10.25 16.19
N VAL A 107 -1.65 -11.43 16.53
CA VAL A 107 -1.99 -12.68 15.81
C VAL A 107 -3.42 -13.15 16.10
N LYS A 108 -3.98 -12.78 17.25
CA LYS A 108 -5.32 -13.21 17.66
C LYS A 108 -6.42 -12.38 17.00
N THR A 109 -6.19 -11.07 16.88
CA THR A 109 -7.20 -10.12 16.36
C THR A 109 -6.97 -9.75 14.90
N GLY A 110 -5.73 -9.85 14.41
CA GLY A 110 -5.31 -9.29 13.13
C GLY A 110 -5.09 -7.78 13.17
N GLU A 111 -5.11 -7.17 14.35
CA GLU A 111 -4.89 -5.74 14.52
C GLU A 111 -3.44 -5.38 14.22
N VAL A 112 -3.25 -4.32 13.42
CA VAL A 112 -1.93 -3.77 13.12
C VAL A 112 -1.55 -2.82 14.26
N LEU A 113 -0.68 -3.29 15.15
CA LEU A 113 -0.20 -2.53 16.30
C LEU A 113 0.80 -1.44 15.89
N SER A 114 1.61 -1.72 14.88
CA SER A 114 2.54 -0.76 14.31
C SER A 114 2.81 -1.09 12.85
N LEU A 115 2.93 -0.04 12.03
CA LEU A 115 3.32 -0.12 10.63
C LEU A 115 4.37 0.95 10.37
N PHE A 116 5.61 0.53 10.22
CA PHE A 116 6.73 1.42 9.92
C PHE A 116 7.10 1.29 8.45
N GLU A 117 6.92 2.37 7.68
CA GLU A 117 7.30 2.40 6.27
C GLU A 117 8.73 2.89 6.12
N LEU A 118 9.55 2.11 5.40
CA LEU A 118 10.92 2.49 5.11
C LEU A 118 10.98 3.58 4.04
N PRO A 119 12.07 4.36 3.98
CA PRO A 119 12.36 5.24 2.87
C PRO A 119 12.27 4.54 1.51
N GLN A 120 11.99 5.33 0.48
CA GLN A 120 11.96 4.83 -0.90
C GLN A 120 13.30 4.21 -1.28
N ASP A 121 13.24 3.07 -1.98
CA ASP A 121 14.39 2.30 -2.45
C ASP A 121 15.17 1.56 -1.34
N GLU A 122 14.67 1.59 -0.09
CA GLU A 122 15.15 0.69 0.97
C GLU A 122 14.38 -0.64 0.95
N ALA A 123 15.12 -1.71 0.67
CA ALA A 123 14.61 -3.08 0.64
C ALA A 123 14.99 -3.82 1.93
N ALA A 124 14.01 -4.10 2.80
CA ALA A 124 14.25 -4.97 3.96
C ALA A 124 14.57 -6.39 3.51
N LYS A 125 15.73 -6.90 3.95
CA LYS A 125 16.22 -8.25 3.65
C LYS A 125 16.53 -8.98 4.94
N TRP A 126 16.60 -10.30 4.86
CA TRP A 126 16.81 -11.19 6.02
C TRP A 126 17.86 -12.25 5.75
#